data_AF-A0AAJ2PDR1-F1
#
_entry.id   AF-A0AAJ2PDR1-F1
#
_cell.length_a   1.000
_cell.length_b   1.000
_cell.length_c   1.000
_cell.angle_alpha   90.00
_cell.angle_beta   90.00
_cell.angle_gamma   90.00
#
_symmetry.space_group_name_H-M   'P 1'
#
loop_
_entity.id
_entity.type
_entity.pdbx_description
1 polymer ?
#
loop_
_entity_poly.entity_id
_entity_poly.type
_entity_poly.pdbx_seq_one_letter_code
_entity_poly.pdbx_strand_id
1 'polypeptide(L)'
;MTTEQQTQQQNQLPFIPLRDTVILPYSVVPLNLGRQISTLAAEEALKTPDKFIVVSSQKKPDIERPSFQDIYPVGTLAKILQSLKMPDGSLRILIEGLYRVQIVEYAYISKGYIEVKYNIIKEKDLNEQENIEIEALMRQVKEEFKEYVKSNRKLPVEIGVSIENIYEPLKLAYTITSYLNLKLQDKQKLLEITDLRQLLEETIKHIIAEKEIIKIEERVHSRVRQQIEKAQKEYYLTEQMKAIQKELRQKDDFAKEIEELKEKIKQAKMPKEVEETAQKELSRLEKMMP
;
A
#
# COMPACT_ATOMS: atom_id res chain seq x y z
N MET A 1 2.94 47.18 -33.56
CA MET A 1 2.06 46.09 -34.04
C MET A 1 2.91 45.16 -34.88
N THR A 2 3.44 44.10 -34.26
CA THR A 2 3.77 42.82 -34.91
C THR A 2 4.16 41.87 -33.79
N THR A 3 3.14 41.22 -33.26
CA THR A 3 3.22 40.11 -32.34
C THR A 3 3.89 38.95 -33.08
N GLU A 4 5.10 38.58 -32.69
CA GLU A 4 5.66 37.28 -33.03
C GLU A 4 4.79 36.21 -32.36
N GLN A 5 3.81 35.72 -33.12
CA GLN A 5 3.11 34.48 -32.83
C GLN A 5 4.15 33.37 -32.85
N GLN A 6 4.73 33.06 -31.69
CA GLN A 6 5.38 31.78 -31.47
C GLN A 6 4.35 30.70 -31.76
N THR A 7 4.52 30.02 -32.90
CA THR A 7 3.74 28.88 -33.34
C THR A 7 3.62 27.89 -32.19
N GLN A 8 2.46 27.83 -31.54
CA GLN A 8 2.12 26.71 -30.65
C GLN A 8 2.13 25.47 -31.54
N GLN A 9 3.25 24.74 -31.54
CA GLN A 9 3.40 23.51 -32.26
C GLN A 9 2.39 22.53 -31.66
N GLN A 10 1.24 22.38 -32.33
CA GLN A 10 0.20 21.43 -31.94
C GLN A 10 0.79 20.03 -32.10
N ASN A 11 1.30 19.48 -31.00
CA ASN A 11 1.91 18.17 -31.00
C ASN A 11 0.78 17.13 -30.91
N GLN A 12 0.69 16.29 -31.94
CA GLN A 12 -0.23 15.16 -32.01
C GLN A 12 0.53 13.90 -31.65
N LEU A 13 0.08 13.19 -30.61
CA LEU A 13 0.74 11.97 -30.13
C LEU A 13 -0.27 10.84 -29.85
N PRO A 14 0.18 9.57 -29.93
CA PRO A 14 -0.58 8.45 -29.41
C PRO A 14 -0.95 8.64 -27.95
N PHE A 15 -2.18 8.29 -27.62
CA PHE A 15 -2.76 8.46 -26.29
C PHE A 15 -3.11 7.13 -25.65
N ILE A 16 -2.79 6.99 -24.36
CA ILE A 16 -3.13 5.80 -23.56
C ILE A 16 -4.04 6.23 -22.39
N PRO A 17 -5.32 5.84 -22.41
CA PRO A 17 -6.21 6.03 -21.27
C PRO A 17 -5.86 5.06 -20.14
N LEU A 18 -5.60 5.59 -18.95
CA LEU A 18 -5.26 4.83 -17.75
C LEU A 18 -6.52 4.60 -16.92
N ARG A 19 -6.62 3.48 -16.19
CA ARG A 19 -7.81 3.16 -15.36
C ARG A 19 -7.61 3.55 -13.91
N ASP A 20 -6.55 3.03 -13.31
CA ASP A 20 -6.40 3.03 -11.85
C ASP A 20 -5.15 3.77 -11.37
N THR A 21 -4.54 4.58 -12.25
CA THR A 21 -3.34 5.33 -11.88
C THR A 21 -3.24 6.67 -12.61
N VAL A 22 -2.68 7.65 -11.91
CA VAL A 22 -2.25 8.95 -12.44
C VAL A 22 -0.74 8.92 -12.54
N ILE A 23 -0.20 9.22 -13.71
CA ILE A 23 1.25 9.32 -13.91
C ILE A 23 1.65 10.77 -13.66
N LEU A 24 2.49 10.99 -12.67
CA LEU A 24 3.04 12.30 -12.37
C LEU A 24 4.33 12.53 -13.17
N PRO A 25 4.66 13.78 -13.54
CA PRO A 25 5.98 14.12 -14.03
C PRO A 25 7.10 13.61 -13.08
N TYR A 26 8.26 13.29 -13.64
CA TYR A 26 9.44 12.74 -12.97
C TYR A 26 9.28 11.33 -12.38
N SER A 27 8.10 10.73 -12.48
CA SER A 27 7.88 9.35 -12.03
C SER A 27 8.20 8.34 -13.12
N VAL A 28 8.83 7.23 -12.74
CA VAL A 28 9.08 6.07 -13.60
C VAL A 28 8.16 4.93 -13.18
N VAL A 29 7.24 4.54 -14.05
CA VAL A 29 6.16 3.61 -13.71
C VAL A 29 6.04 2.50 -14.76
N PRO A 30 6.00 1.22 -14.34
CA PRO A 30 5.68 0.13 -15.24
C PRO A 30 4.17 0.08 -15.52
N LEU A 31 3.78 -0.01 -16.79
CA LEU A 31 2.40 -0.19 -17.22
C LEU A 31 2.23 -1.52 -17.96
N ASN A 32 1.15 -2.22 -17.64
CA ASN A 32 0.72 -3.43 -18.35
C ASN A 32 -0.44 -3.05 -19.27
N LEU A 33 -0.24 -3.14 -20.58
CA LEU A 33 -1.22 -2.82 -21.60
C LEU A 33 -1.81 -4.12 -22.16
N GLY A 34 -3.04 -4.42 -21.78
CA GLY A 34 -3.79 -5.57 -22.31
C GLY A 34 -4.84 -5.22 -23.36
N ARG A 35 -5.27 -3.95 -23.43
CA ARG A 35 -6.27 -3.48 -24.40
C ARG A 35 -5.61 -3.23 -25.75
N GLN A 36 -6.27 -3.66 -26.81
CA GLN A 36 -5.77 -3.49 -28.18
C GLN A 36 -5.51 -2.00 -28.51
N ILE A 37 -6.41 -1.09 -28.11
CA ILE A 37 -6.25 0.36 -28.36
C ILE A 37 -4.98 0.94 -27.71
N SER A 38 -4.64 0.48 -26.51
CA SER A 38 -3.47 0.96 -25.76
C SER A 38 -2.19 0.33 -26.27
N THR A 39 -2.25 -0.95 -26.64
CA THR A 39 -1.12 -1.69 -27.21
C THR A 39 -0.71 -1.08 -28.56
N LEU A 40 -1.67 -0.80 -29.43
CA LEU A 40 -1.44 -0.15 -30.72
C LEU A 40 -0.87 1.26 -30.55
N ALA A 41 -1.39 2.06 -29.60
CA ALA A 41 -0.86 3.40 -29.31
C ALA A 41 0.63 3.34 -28.90
N ALA A 42 0.98 2.40 -28.02
CA ALA A 42 2.37 2.21 -27.58
C ALA A 42 3.26 1.70 -28.73
N GLU A 43 2.79 0.76 -29.56
CA GLU A 43 3.53 0.26 -30.72
C GLU A 43 3.80 1.37 -31.74
N GLU A 44 2.86 2.28 -31.98
CA GLU A 44 3.07 3.43 -32.88
C GLU A 44 4.05 4.44 -32.29
N ALA A 45 3.98 4.73 -30.99
CA ALA A 45 4.97 5.57 -30.32
C ALA A 45 6.37 4.97 -30.40
N LEU A 46 6.53 3.66 -30.24
CA LEU A 46 7.82 2.96 -30.33
C LEU A 46 8.47 3.05 -31.72
N LYS A 47 7.71 3.33 -32.78
CA LYS A 47 8.22 3.55 -34.14
C LYS A 47 8.84 4.95 -34.30
N THR A 48 8.54 5.88 -33.40
CA THR A 48 9.13 7.22 -33.41
C THR A 48 10.50 7.23 -32.71
N PRO A 49 11.44 8.10 -33.11
CA PRO A 49 12.75 8.20 -32.44
C PRO A 49 12.63 8.55 -30.95
N ASP A 50 11.71 9.46 -30.61
CA ASP A 50 11.57 9.97 -29.25
C ASP A 50 10.74 9.09 -28.32
N LYS A 51 9.85 8.26 -28.88
CA LYS A 51 8.98 7.32 -28.14
C LYS A 51 8.05 8.00 -27.15
N PHE A 52 7.51 9.16 -27.53
CA PHE A 52 6.58 9.92 -26.70
C PHE A 52 5.14 9.43 -26.83
N ILE A 53 4.44 9.50 -25.71
CA ILE A 53 3.01 9.22 -25.58
C ILE A 53 2.38 10.26 -24.66
N VAL A 54 1.07 10.47 -24.78
CA VAL A 54 0.29 11.17 -23.76
C VAL A 54 -0.53 10.16 -22.98
N VAL A 55 -0.55 10.31 -21.66
CA VAL A 55 -1.36 9.46 -20.78
C VAL A 55 -2.28 10.32 -19.93
N SER A 56 -3.50 9.86 -19.70
CA SER A 56 -4.42 10.48 -18.75
C SER A 56 -5.34 9.43 -18.15
N SER A 57 -5.74 9.65 -16.90
CA SER A 57 -6.65 8.79 -16.16
C SER A 57 -8.07 8.88 -16.72
N GLN A 58 -8.79 7.76 -16.65
CA GLN A 58 -10.23 7.71 -16.87
C GLN A 58 -10.95 8.13 -15.58
N LYS A 59 -12.04 8.88 -15.73
CA LYS A 59 -12.99 9.15 -14.65
C LYS A 59 -13.80 7.89 -14.30
N LYS A 60 -14.03 7.03 -15.29
CA LYS A 60 -14.76 5.77 -15.19
C LYS A 60 -13.89 4.63 -15.74
N PRO A 61 -13.26 3.81 -14.88
CA PRO A 61 -12.30 2.81 -15.33
C PRO A 61 -12.92 1.71 -16.19
N ASP A 62 -14.20 1.40 -15.99
CA ASP A 62 -14.89 0.28 -16.66
C ASP A 62 -15.15 0.50 -18.15
N ILE A 63 -14.98 1.72 -18.65
CA ILE A 63 -15.25 2.04 -20.05
C ILE A 63 -14.13 1.48 -20.95
N GLU A 64 -14.49 0.58 -21.87
CA GLU A 64 -13.53 -0.06 -22.79
C GLU A 64 -13.18 0.80 -24.01
N ARG A 65 -14.00 1.80 -24.34
CA ARG A 65 -13.70 2.81 -25.35
C ARG A 65 -14.10 4.18 -24.81
N PRO A 66 -13.24 4.80 -23.97
CA PRO A 66 -13.57 6.08 -23.35
C PRO A 66 -13.74 7.16 -24.42
N SER A 67 -14.68 8.08 -24.19
CA SER A 67 -14.75 9.33 -24.94
C SER A 67 -13.87 10.39 -24.27
N PHE A 68 -13.75 11.57 -24.88
CA PHE A 68 -13.05 12.70 -24.26
C PHE A 68 -13.65 13.12 -22.90
N GLN A 69 -14.97 12.96 -22.71
CA GLN A 69 -15.62 13.33 -21.46
C GLN A 69 -15.30 12.35 -20.32
N ASP A 70 -14.96 11.10 -20.68
CA ASP A 70 -14.68 10.02 -19.74
C ASP A 70 -13.23 10.03 -19.22
N ILE A 71 -12.37 10.90 -19.75
CA ILE A 71 -11.00 11.09 -19.28
C ILE A 71 -10.84 12.40 -18.53
N TYR A 72 -9.79 12.48 -17.72
CA TYR A 72 -9.35 13.75 -17.18
C TYR A 72 -8.66 14.58 -18.27
N PRO A 73 -8.96 15.89 -18.35
CA PRO A 73 -8.47 16.74 -19.42
C PRO A 73 -6.99 17.11 -19.25
N VAL A 74 -6.47 17.05 -18.02
CA VAL A 74 -5.06 17.18 -17.71
C VAL A 74 -4.45 15.79 -17.57
N GLY A 75 -3.40 15.54 -18.35
CA GLY A 75 -2.61 14.33 -18.31
C GLY A 75 -1.12 14.62 -18.27
N THR A 76 -0.32 13.64 -18.66
CA THR A 76 1.13 13.70 -18.63
C THR A 76 1.70 13.28 -19.97
N LEU A 77 2.60 14.09 -20.52
CA LEU A 77 3.50 13.69 -21.59
C LEU A 77 4.54 12.75 -20.99
N ALA A 78 4.65 11.54 -21.54
CA ALA A 78 5.55 10.52 -21.05
C ALA A 78 6.40 9.94 -22.18
N LYS A 79 7.56 9.39 -21.81
CA LYS A 79 8.48 8.70 -22.71
C LYS A 79 8.51 7.21 -22.39
N ILE A 80 8.43 6.38 -23.41
CA ILE A 80 8.62 4.94 -23.25
C ILE A 80 10.13 4.64 -23.17
N LEU A 81 10.58 4.21 -21.99
CA LEU A 81 11.97 3.83 -21.74
C LEU A 81 12.25 2.41 -22.23
N GLN A 82 11.33 1.48 -21.93
CA GLN A 82 11.47 0.06 -22.25
C GLN A 82 10.10 -0.54 -22.62
N SER A 83 10.13 -1.60 -23.43
CA SER A 83 8.94 -2.36 -23.83
C SER A 83 9.25 -3.84 -23.92
N LEU A 84 8.37 -4.68 -23.39
CA LEU A 84 8.43 -6.13 -23.44
C LEU A 84 7.07 -6.68 -23.89
N LYS A 85 7.05 -7.41 -25.01
CA LYS A 85 5.85 -8.07 -25.51
C LYS A 85 5.73 -9.45 -24.86
N MET A 86 4.58 -9.70 -24.25
CA MET A 86 4.28 -10.96 -23.58
C MET A 86 3.74 -11.99 -24.58
N PRO A 87 3.86 -13.30 -24.30
CA PRO A 87 3.36 -14.35 -25.19
C PRO A 87 1.84 -14.31 -25.43
N ASP A 88 1.08 -13.73 -24.49
CA ASP A 88 -0.36 -13.54 -24.58
C ASP A 88 -0.77 -12.35 -25.48
N GLY A 89 0.21 -11.65 -26.06
CA GLY A 89 0.00 -10.47 -26.90
C GLY A 89 -0.08 -9.15 -26.14
N SER A 90 -0.09 -9.17 -24.81
CA SER A 90 -0.03 -7.94 -24.00
C SER A 90 1.34 -7.28 -24.08
N LEU A 91 1.39 -5.97 -23.82
CA LEU A 91 2.63 -5.20 -23.84
C LEU A 91 2.90 -4.60 -22.47
N ARG A 92 4.05 -4.93 -21.88
CA ARG A 92 4.54 -4.28 -20.67
C ARG A 92 5.52 -3.18 -21.06
N ILE A 93 5.24 -1.95 -20.66
CA ILE A 93 6.12 -0.80 -20.91
C ILE A 93 6.59 -0.17 -19.61
N LEU A 94 7.81 0.38 -19.62
CA LEU A 94 8.31 1.25 -18.57
C LEU A 94 8.30 2.68 -19.11
N ILE A 95 7.59 3.57 -18.43
CA ILE A 95 7.46 4.96 -18.87
C ILE A 95 8.02 5.94 -17.85
N GLU A 96 8.52 7.07 -18.33
CA GLU A 96 8.90 8.23 -17.52
C GLU A 96 7.94 9.38 -17.83
N GLY A 97 7.29 9.93 -16.80
CA GLY A 97 6.51 11.16 -16.93
C GLY A 97 7.42 12.38 -17.07
N LEU A 98 7.15 13.26 -18.01
CA LEU A 98 8.00 14.42 -18.32
C LEU A 98 7.34 15.74 -17.95
N TYR A 99 6.16 16.01 -18.52
CA TYR A 99 5.47 17.29 -18.37
C TYR A 99 3.97 17.11 -18.24
N ARG A 100 3.34 18.03 -17.54
CA ARG A 100 1.88 18.15 -17.55
C ARG A 100 1.41 18.63 -18.90
N VAL A 101 0.30 18.07 -19.35
CA VAL A 101 -0.32 18.47 -20.61
C VAL A 101 -1.82 18.65 -20.47
N GLN A 102 -2.32 19.69 -21.11
CA GLN A 102 -3.74 19.91 -21.32
C GLN A 102 -4.12 19.29 -22.66
N ILE A 103 -5.00 18.30 -22.66
CA ILE A 103 -5.53 17.69 -23.88
C ILE A 103 -6.56 18.66 -24.49
N VAL A 104 -6.40 18.98 -25.77
CA VAL A 104 -7.26 19.93 -26.50
C VAL A 104 -8.11 19.27 -27.59
N GLU A 105 -7.59 18.21 -28.21
CA GLU A 105 -8.34 17.39 -29.16
C GLU A 105 -8.11 15.91 -28.86
N TYR A 106 -9.12 15.10 -29.15
CA TYR A 106 -9.14 13.65 -28.90
C TYR A 106 -9.84 12.96 -30.06
N ALA A 107 -9.18 12.00 -30.68
CA ALA A 107 -9.76 11.27 -31.81
C ALA A 107 -9.35 9.79 -31.81
N TYR A 108 -10.31 8.91 -32.08
CA TYR A 108 -10.02 7.55 -32.55
C TYR A 108 -9.60 7.64 -34.01
N ILE A 109 -8.42 7.12 -34.33
CA ILE A 109 -7.93 7.13 -35.71
C ILE A 109 -8.16 5.78 -36.40
N SER A 110 -8.09 5.77 -37.73
CA SER A 110 -8.35 4.58 -38.56
C SER A 110 -7.46 3.38 -38.22
N LYS A 111 -6.25 3.62 -37.71
CA LYS A 111 -5.31 2.59 -37.26
C LYS A 111 -5.73 1.89 -35.95
N GLY A 112 -6.82 2.28 -35.30
CA GLY A 112 -7.41 1.55 -34.17
C GLY A 112 -6.90 1.95 -32.77
N TYR A 113 -6.20 3.09 -32.66
CA TYR A 113 -5.81 3.70 -31.38
C TYR A 113 -6.28 5.16 -31.30
N ILE A 114 -6.00 5.80 -30.17
CA ILE A 114 -6.40 7.19 -29.91
C ILE A 114 -5.19 8.10 -30.12
N GLU A 115 -5.40 9.23 -30.79
CA GLU A 115 -4.45 10.34 -30.80
C GLU A 115 -5.05 11.56 -30.11
N VAL A 116 -4.18 12.33 -29.49
CA VAL A 116 -4.55 13.60 -28.88
C VAL A 116 -3.65 14.72 -29.38
N LYS A 117 -4.24 15.90 -29.54
CA LYS A 117 -3.47 17.15 -29.52
C LYS A 117 -3.44 17.68 -28.12
N TYR A 118 -2.29 18.23 -27.72
CA TYR A 118 -2.09 18.71 -26.37
C TYR A 118 -1.23 19.98 -26.33
N ASN A 119 -1.37 20.72 -25.23
CA ASN A 119 -0.52 21.84 -24.87
C ASN A 119 0.25 21.49 -23.59
N ILE A 120 1.55 21.74 -23.58
CA ILE A 120 2.34 21.63 -22.34
C ILE A 120 1.91 22.73 -21.38
N ILE A 121 1.57 22.35 -20.15
CA ILE A 121 1.25 23.30 -19.08
C ILE A 121 2.57 23.79 -18.49
N LYS A 122 2.93 25.04 -18.81
CA LYS A 122 4.12 25.69 -18.28
C LYS A 122 3.87 26.20 -16.86
N GLU A 123 4.90 26.16 -16.04
CA GLU A 123 4.89 26.81 -14.74
C GLU A 123 4.90 28.33 -14.93
N LYS A 124 4.29 29.05 -13.97
CA LYS A 124 4.36 30.51 -13.94
C LYS A 124 5.70 30.93 -13.34
N ASP A 125 6.30 31.97 -13.91
CA ASP A 125 7.45 32.61 -13.30
C ASP A 125 7.04 33.21 -11.95
N LEU A 126 7.88 33.01 -10.93
CA LEU A 126 7.66 33.48 -9.58
C LEU A 126 8.39 34.80 -9.35
N ASN A 127 7.76 35.74 -8.66
CA ASN A 127 8.44 36.93 -8.16
C ASN A 127 9.29 36.62 -6.91
N GLU A 128 10.12 37.57 -6.47
CA GLU A 128 11.02 37.37 -5.32
C GLU A 128 10.29 36.94 -4.03
N GLN A 129 9.15 37.57 -3.74
CA GLN A 129 8.36 37.26 -2.54
C GLN A 129 7.77 35.85 -2.61
N GLU A 130 7.26 35.46 -3.79
CA GLU A 130 6.74 34.11 -4.04
C GLU A 130 7.84 33.06 -3.90
N ASN A 131 9.05 33.33 -4.42
CA ASN A 131 10.18 32.42 -4.28
C ASN A 131 10.52 32.13 -2.81
N ILE A 132 10.58 33.17 -1.96
CA ILE A 132 10.85 33.01 -0.52
C ILE A 132 9.78 32.14 0.15
N GLU A 133 8.51 32.36 -0.19
CA GLU A 133 7.40 31.58 0.38
C GLU A 133 7.43 30.12 -0.08
N ILE A 134 7.70 29.88 -1.37
CA ILE A 134 7.88 28.54 -1.93
C ILE A 134 9.06 27.82 -1.26
N GLU A 135 10.19 28.49 -1.04
CA GLU A 135 11.32 27.90 -0.31
C GLU A 135 10.95 27.48 1.12
N ALA A 136 10.18 28.31 1.84
CA ALA A 136 9.70 27.97 3.18
C ALA A 136 8.79 26.74 3.16
N LEU A 137 7.84 26.68 2.21
CA LEU A 137 6.96 25.53 2.03
C LEU A 137 7.75 24.27 1.63
N MET A 138 8.75 24.39 0.77
CA MET A 138 9.61 23.26 0.40
C MET A 138 10.37 22.69 1.60
N ARG A 139 10.87 23.54 2.51
CA ARG A 139 11.50 23.07 3.76
C ARG A 139 10.52 22.30 4.62
N GLN A 140 9.30 22.82 4.78
CA GLN A 140 8.25 22.15 5.55
C GLN A 140 7.83 20.82 4.92
N VAL A 141 7.65 20.77 3.59
CA VAL A 141 7.36 19.53 2.85
C VAL A 141 8.45 18.47 3.10
N LYS A 142 9.73 18.85 3.03
CA LYS A 142 10.85 17.94 3.27
C LYS A 142 10.85 17.41 4.71
N GLU A 143 10.61 18.28 5.69
CA GLU A 143 10.54 17.91 7.10
C GLU A 143 9.40 16.93 7.39
N GLU A 144 8.19 17.26 6.94
CA GLU A 144 7.01 16.40 7.10
C GLU A 144 7.20 15.04 6.43
N PHE A 145 7.76 15.02 5.22
CA PHE A 145 8.03 13.77 4.52
C PHE A 145 9.09 12.91 5.22
N LYS A 146 10.13 13.53 5.78
CA LYS A 146 11.17 12.82 6.55
C LYS A 146 10.57 12.13 7.77
N GLU A 147 9.65 12.78 8.47
CA GLU A 147 8.92 12.16 9.58
C GLU A 147 7.96 11.06 9.11
N TYR A 148 7.30 11.25 7.96
CA TYR A 148 6.47 10.22 7.34
C TYR A 148 7.28 8.95 7.02
N VAL A 149 8.44 9.08 6.36
CA VAL A 149 9.32 7.93 6.05
C VAL A 149 9.78 7.23 7.32
N LYS A 150 10.16 7.98 8.37
CA LYS A 150 10.54 7.38 9.66
C LYS A 150 9.41 6.59 10.32
N SER A 151 8.17 7.06 10.18
CA SER A 151 7.00 6.42 10.77
C SER A 151 6.49 5.24 9.91
N ASN A 152 6.70 5.31 8.59
CA ASN A 152 6.26 4.29 7.65
C ASN A 152 7.33 3.21 7.43
N ARG A 153 7.22 2.11 8.20
CA ARG A 153 8.16 0.98 8.14
C ARG A 153 8.25 0.27 6.77
N LYS A 154 7.35 0.58 5.83
CA LYS A 154 7.38 0.02 4.46
C LYS A 154 8.35 0.76 3.55
N LEU A 155 8.78 1.98 3.90
CA LEU A 155 9.67 2.79 3.09
C LEU A 155 11.10 2.75 3.63
N PRO A 156 12.10 2.51 2.76
CA PRO A 156 13.51 2.69 3.11
C PRO A 156 13.81 4.13 3.55
N VAL A 157 14.62 4.28 4.61
CA VAL A 157 14.95 5.60 5.19
C VAL A 157 15.74 6.47 4.20
N GLU A 158 16.47 5.82 3.29
CA GLU A 158 17.26 6.45 2.22
C GLU A 158 16.39 7.31 1.29
N ILE A 159 15.10 6.98 1.14
CA ILE A 159 14.15 7.78 0.35
C ILE A 159 14.01 9.18 0.95
N GLY A 160 13.98 9.31 2.28
CA GLY A 160 13.92 10.61 2.95
C GLY A 160 15.14 11.48 2.69
N VAL A 161 16.32 10.87 2.52
CA VAL A 161 17.57 11.58 2.18
C VAL A 161 17.59 11.98 0.71
N SER A 162 17.07 11.12 -0.18
CA SER A 162 17.09 11.36 -1.63
C SER A 162 16.38 12.65 -2.05
N ILE A 163 15.35 13.08 -1.30
CA ILE A 163 14.59 14.29 -1.60
C ILE A 163 15.26 15.58 -1.09
N GLU A 164 16.27 15.49 -0.22
CA GLU A 164 16.93 16.68 0.35
C GLU A 164 17.60 17.53 -0.75
N ASN A 165 18.12 16.87 -1.78
CA ASN A 165 18.82 17.48 -2.91
C ASN A 165 17.91 17.88 -4.09
N ILE A 166 16.58 17.87 -3.90
CA ILE A 166 15.64 18.38 -4.91
C ILE A 166 15.37 19.86 -4.62
N TYR A 167 15.68 20.72 -5.59
CA TYR A 167 15.55 22.18 -5.47
C TYR A 167 14.39 22.74 -6.30
N GLU A 168 13.83 21.94 -7.22
CA GLU A 168 12.69 22.31 -8.03
C GLU A 168 11.38 21.96 -7.28
N PRO A 169 10.49 22.94 -7.03
CA PRO A 169 9.29 22.73 -6.20
C PRO A 169 8.33 21.70 -6.82
N LEU A 170 8.10 21.77 -8.14
CA LEU A 170 7.23 20.82 -8.84
C LEU A 170 7.76 19.39 -8.74
N LYS A 171 9.06 19.22 -8.97
CA LYS A 171 9.74 17.92 -8.87
C LYS A 171 9.68 17.37 -7.45
N LEU A 172 9.87 18.20 -6.44
CA LEU A 172 9.78 17.80 -5.04
C LEU A 172 8.38 17.29 -4.71
N ALA A 173 7.34 18.06 -5.03
CA ALA A 173 5.95 17.70 -4.78
C ALA A 173 5.57 16.38 -5.46
N TYR A 174 5.88 16.21 -6.74
CA TYR A 174 5.52 14.98 -7.47
C TYR A 174 6.35 13.76 -7.07
N THR A 175 7.63 13.94 -6.76
CA THR A 175 8.47 12.85 -6.23
C THR A 175 7.90 12.34 -4.91
N ILE A 176 7.57 13.25 -3.98
CA ILE A 176 6.98 12.89 -2.68
C ILE A 176 5.62 12.22 -2.88
N THR A 177 4.75 12.81 -3.71
CA THR A 177 3.41 12.27 -4.00
C THR A 177 3.46 10.84 -4.54
N SER A 178 4.53 10.47 -5.26
CA SER A 178 4.71 9.09 -5.76
C SER A 178 4.89 8.04 -4.64
N TYR A 179 5.37 8.46 -3.46
CA TYR A 179 5.56 7.62 -2.27
C TYR A 179 4.39 7.67 -1.28
N LEU A 180 3.39 8.53 -1.52
CA LEU A 180 2.18 8.63 -0.71
C LEU A 180 1.10 7.66 -1.23
N ASN A 181 0.36 7.06 -0.30
CA ASN A 181 -0.74 6.14 -0.62
C ASN A 181 -2.05 6.88 -0.91
N LEU A 182 -2.04 7.74 -1.94
CA LEU A 182 -3.19 8.56 -2.29
C LEU A 182 -4.15 7.86 -3.26
N LYS A 183 -5.43 8.15 -3.08
CA LYS A 183 -6.49 7.79 -4.04
C LYS A 183 -6.24 8.49 -5.38
N LEU A 184 -6.69 7.85 -6.46
CA LEU A 184 -6.57 8.38 -7.82
C LEU A 184 -7.06 9.83 -7.94
N GLN A 185 -8.22 10.13 -7.34
CA GLN A 185 -8.84 11.45 -7.40
C GLN A 185 -7.95 12.53 -6.79
N ASP A 186 -7.25 12.22 -5.70
CA ASP A 186 -6.38 13.19 -5.03
C ASP A 186 -5.06 13.35 -5.77
N LYS A 187 -4.50 12.27 -6.32
CA LYS A 187 -3.34 12.37 -7.25
C LYS A 187 -3.68 13.22 -8.48
N GLN A 188 -4.88 13.07 -9.02
CA GLN A 188 -5.34 13.84 -10.17
C GLN A 188 -5.51 15.32 -9.82
N LYS A 189 -6.06 15.65 -8.65
CA LYS A 189 -6.11 17.05 -8.16
C LYS A 189 -4.71 17.65 -8.06
N LEU A 190 -3.75 16.92 -7.48
CA LEU A 190 -2.36 17.38 -7.39
C LEU A 190 -1.72 17.61 -8.77
N LEU A 191 -2.03 16.77 -9.76
CA LEU A 191 -1.58 16.98 -11.14
C LEU A 191 -2.18 18.26 -11.76
N GLU A 192 -3.45 18.55 -11.44
CA GLU A 192 -4.21 19.69 -11.98
C GLU A 192 -3.89 21.04 -11.34
N ILE A 193 -3.33 21.08 -10.12
CA ILE A 193 -2.97 22.33 -9.44
C ILE A 193 -1.82 23.02 -10.16
N THR A 194 -2.09 24.16 -10.80
CA THR A 194 -1.08 24.96 -11.51
C THR A 194 -0.26 25.86 -10.60
N ASP A 195 -0.82 26.25 -9.45
CA ASP A 195 -0.18 27.14 -8.49
C ASP A 195 0.77 26.35 -7.57
N LEU A 196 2.06 26.70 -7.56
CA LEU A 196 3.07 25.94 -6.82
C LEU A 196 2.87 26.02 -5.30
N ARG A 197 2.37 27.15 -4.78
CA ARG A 197 2.12 27.32 -3.34
C ARG A 197 1.01 26.38 -2.92
N GLN A 198 -0.11 26.42 -3.63
CA GLN A 198 -1.23 25.53 -3.41
C GLN A 198 -0.82 24.06 -3.53
N LEU A 199 0.03 23.72 -4.51
CA LEU A 199 0.51 22.35 -4.69
C LEU A 199 1.32 21.87 -3.48
N LEU A 200 2.25 22.69 -2.98
CA LEU A 200 3.06 22.34 -1.81
C LEU A 200 2.20 22.24 -0.54
N GLU A 201 1.26 23.16 -0.34
CA GLU A 201 0.32 23.12 0.78
C GLU A 201 -0.56 21.86 0.77
N GLU A 202 -1.14 21.51 -0.39
CA GLU A 202 -1.92 20.26 -0.52
C GLU A 202 -1.04 19.02 -0.32
N THR A 203 0.21 19.06 -0.79
CA THR A 203 1.18 17.99 -0.54
C THR A 203 1.44 17.82 0.97
N ILE A 204 1.66 18.91 1.72
CA ILE A 204 1.83 18.90 3.18
C ILE A 204 0.59 18.29 3.84
N LYS A 205 -0.61 18.75 3.48
CA LYS A 205 -1.87 18.23 4.04
C LYS A 205 -1.99 16.72 3.85
N HIS A 206 -1.66 16.22 2.67
CA HIS A 206 -1.66 14.78 2.39
C HIS A 206 -0.62 14.01 3.20
N ILE A 207 0.60 14.53 3.37
CA ILE A 207 1.63 13.90 4.21
C ILE A 207 1.15 13.81 5.67
N ILE A 208 0.59 14.88 6.21
CA ILE A 208 0.10 14.92 7.59
C ILE A 208 -1.03 13.90 7.79
N ALA A 209 -2.00 13.86 6.88
CA ALA A 209 -3.10 12.91 6.94
C ALA A 209 -2.59 11.45 6.92
N GLU A 210 -1.63 11.12 6.04
CA GLU A 210 -1.04 9.77 5.98
C GLU A 210 -0.27 9.42 7.27
N LYS A 211 0.46 10.37 7.87
CA LYS A 211 1.11 10.18 9.18
C LYS A 211 0.09 9.87 10.28
N GLU A 212 -1.07 10.53 10.27
CA GLU A 212 -2.14 10.28 11.24
C GLU A 212 -2.75 8.88 11.06
N ILE A 213 -2.98 8.47 9.81
CA ILE A 213 -3.46 7.12 9.49
C ILE A 213 -2.49 6.08 10.03
N ILE A 214 -1.19 6.21 9.77
CA ILE A 214 -0.15 5.29 10.27
C ILE A 214 -0.20 5.20 11.80
N LYS A 215 -0.31 6.34 12.50
CA LYS A 215 -0.42 6.35 13.97
C LYS A 215 -1.66 5.61 14.47
N ILE A 216 -2.78 5.71 13.76
CA ILE A 216 -4.02 5.00 14.12
C ILE A 216 -3.86 3.50 13.86
N GLU A 217 -3.29 3.11 12.72
CA GLU A 217 -3.00 1.71 12.37
C GLU A 217 -2.11 1.05 13.42
N GLU A 218 -1.05 1.72 13.88
CA GLU A 218 -0.18 1.21 14.94
C GLU A 218 -0.93 1.00 16.26
N ARG A 219 -1.82 1.93 16.65
CA ARG A 219 -2.66 1.78 17.85
C ARG A 219 -3.66 0.63 17.70
N VAL A 220 -4.26 0.45 16.53
CA VAL A 220 -5.15 -0.68 16.24
C VAL A 220 -4.38 -1.99 16.34
N HIS A 221 -3.23 -2.09 15.68
CA HIS A 221 -2.39 -3.28 15.71
C HIS A 221 -1.95 -3.65 17.14
N SER A 222 -1.55 -2.67 17.94
CA SER A 222 -1.18 -2.88 19.36
C SER A 222 -2.35 -3.44 20.19
N ARG A 223 -3.55 -2.86 20.04
CA ARG A 223 -4.75 -3.34 20.75
C ARG A 223 -5.14 -4.77 20.35
N VAL A 224 -5.11 -5.08 19.05
CA VAL A 224 -5.41 -6.43 18.55
C VAL A 224 -4.40 -7.44 19.10
N ARG A 225 -3.11 -7.09 19.09
CA ARG A 225 -2.06 -7.94 19.65
C ARG A 225 -2.27 -8.23 21.14
N GLN A 226 -2.58 -7.21 21.94
CA GLN A 226 -2.87 -7.38 23.37
C GLN A 226 -4.08 -8.30 23.61
N GLN A 227 -5.13 -8.18 22.80
CA GLN A 227 -6.31 -9.06 22.90
C GLN A 227 -5.94 -10.52 22.58
N ILE A 228 -5.12 -10.75 21.55
CA ILE A 228 -4.65 -12.09 21.19
C ILE A 228 -3.80 -12.69 22.31
N GLU A 229 -2.83 -11.93 22.83
CA GLU A 229 -1.96 -12.38 23.93
C GLU A 229 -2.77 -12.72 25.19
N LYS A 230 -3.80 -11.92 25.51
CA LYS A 230 -4.72 -12.20 26.62
C LYS A 230 -5.52 -13.49 26.39
N ALA A 231 -6.11 -13.65 25.21
CA ALA A 231 -6.90 -14.83 24.87
C ALA A 231 -6.05 -16.11 24.88
N GLN A 232 -4.81 -16.05 24.37
CA GLN A 232 -3.86 -17.16 24.43
C GLN A 232 -3.50 -17.52 25.88
N LYS A 233 -3.28 -16.52 26.73
CA LYS A 233 -2.98 -16.74 28.15
C LYS A 233 -4.17 -17.35 28.89
N GLU A 234 -5.39 -16.85 28.64
CA GLU A 234 -6.62 -17.41 29.22
C GLU A 234 -6.85 -18.85 28.78
N TYR A 235 -6.67 -19.13 27.48
CA TYR A 235 -6.77 -20.49 26.94
C TYR A 235 -5.77 -21.42 27.62
N TYR A 236 -4.50 -21.01 27.69
CA TYR A 236 -3.44 -21.78 28.33
C TYR A 236 -3.72 -22.07 29.81
N LEU A 237 -4.11 -21.04 30.58
CA LEU A 237 -4.45 -21.20 32.01
C LEU A 237 -5.67 -22.10 32.21
N THR A 238 -6.67 -22.00 31.34
CA THR A 238 -7.87 -22.85 31.40
C THR A 238 -7.52 -24.32 31.15
N GLU A 239 -6.68 -24.60 30.16
CA GLU A 239 -6.21 -25.97 29.90
C GLU A 239 -5.33 -26.50 31.05
N GLN A 240 -4.47 -25.67 31.65
CA GLN A 240 -3.72 -26.04 32.85
C GLN A 240 -4.66 -26.38 34.03
N MET A 241 -5.68 -25.56 34.27
CA MET A 241 -6.67 -25.81 35.33
C MET A 241 -7.44 -27.11 35.09
N LYS A 242 -7.84 -27.39 33.84
CA LYS A 242 -8.48 -28.67 33.49
C LYS A 242 -7.55 -29.86 33.75
N ALA A 243 -6.27 -29.74 33.41
CA ALA A 243 -5.28 -30.78 33.66
C ALA A 243 -5.11 -31.04 35.18
N ILE A 244 -4.96 -29.98 35.98
CA ILE A 244 -4.87 -30.07 37.45
C ILE A 244 -6.14 -30.69 38.04
N GLN A 245 -7.33 -30.27 37.61
CA GLN A 245 -8.59 -30.85 38.08
C GLN A 245 -8.73 -32.33 37.73
N LYS A 246 -8.23 -32.75 36.56
CA LYS A 246 -8.21 -34.15 36.15
C LYS A 246 -7.26 -34.99 37.00
N GLU A 247 -6.07 -34.49 37.29
CA GLU A 247 -5.12 -35.16 38.20
C GLU A 247 -5.66 -35.24 39.64
N LEU A 248 -6.27 -34.16 40.16
CA LEU A 248 -6.88 -34.16 41.50
C LEU A 248 -8.04 -35.15 41.61
N ARG A 249 -8.92 -35.22 40.59
CA ARG A 249 -9.99 -36.24 40.55
C ARG A 249 -9.43 -37.66 40.51
N GLN A 250 -8.37 -37.91 39.72
CA GLN A 250 -7.71 -39.22 39.72
C GLN A 250 -7.12 -39.56 41.10
N LYS A 251 -6.57 -38.58 41.82
CA LYS A 251 -6.10 -38.79 43.20
C LYS A 251 -7.24 -39.07 44.18
N ASP A 252 -8.37 -38.37 44.07
CA ASP A 252 -9.54 -38.60 44.93
C ASP A 252 -10.19 -39.97 44.66
N ASP A 253 -10.29 -40.37 43.39
CA ASP A 253 -10.82 -41.68 43.00
C ASP A 253 -9.90 -42.81 43.50
N PHE A 254 -8.58 -42.63 43.37
CA PHE A 254 -7.59 -43.56 43.94
C PHE A 254 -7.69 -43.65 45.47
N ALA A 255 -7.89 -42.52 46.15
CA ALA A 255 -8.06 -42.50 47.61
C ALA A 255 -9.33 -43.25 48.06
N LYS A 256 -10.44 -43.13 47.31
CA LYS A 256 -11.66 -43.91 47.58
C LYS A 256 -11.47 -45.40 47.35
N GLU A 257 -10.76 -45.79 46.30
CA GLU A 257 -10.50 -47.20 45.97
C GLU A 257 -9.65 -47.88 47.07
N ILE A 258 -8.67 -47.16 47.62
CA ILE A 258 -7.90 -47.58 48.80
C ILE A 258 -8.81 -47.81 50.01
N GLU A 259 -9.77 -46.91 50.26
CA GLU A 259 -10.67 -46.98 51.41
C GLU A 259 -11.66 -48.17 51.29
N GLU A 260 -12.22 -48.40 50.10
CA GLU A 260 -13.05 -49.58 49.82
C GLU A 260 -12.30 -50.91 50.00
N LEU A 261 -11.04 -50.97 49.55
CA LEU A 261 -10.20 -52.16 49.76
C LEU A 261 -9.93 -52.40 51.25
N LYS A 262 -9.73 -51.33 52.02
CA LYS A 262 -9.58 -51.37 53.49
C LYS A 262 -10.81 -51.98 54.16
N GLU A 263 -12.01 -51.58 53.73
CA GLU A 263 -13.27 -52.15 54.25
C GLU A 263 -13.44 -53.62 53.86
N LYS A 264 -13.17 -53.98 52.60
CA LYS A 264 -13.25 -55.38 52.13
C LYS A 264 -12.32 -56.31 52.90
N ILE A 265 -11.09 -55.86 53.20
CA ILE A 265 -10.14 -56.63 54.02
C ILE A 265 -10.71 -56.88 55.42
N LYS A 266 -11.29 -55.85 56.07
CA LYS A 266 -11.93 -55.99 57.39
C LYS A 266 -13.13 -56.92 57.38
N GLN A 267 -13.97 -56.84 56.35
CA GLN A 267 -15.20 -57.64 56.26
C GLN A 267 -14.92 -59.13 55.95
N ALA A 268 -13.81 -59.44 55.28
CA ALA A 268 -13.46 -60.80 54.89
C ALA A 268 -13.10 -61.73 56.07
N LYS A 269 -12.88 -61.18 57.29
CA LYS A 269 -12.60 -61.95 58.53
C LYS A 269 -11.56 -63.06 58.34
N MET A 270 -10.41 -62.68 57.78
CA MET A 270 -9.34 -63.61 57.44
C MET A 270 -8.55 -64.07 58.68
N PRO A 271 -7.83 -65.21 58.61
CA PRO A 271 -6.86 -65.59 59.64
C PRO A 271 -5.73 -64.55 59.77
N LYS A 272 -5.16 -64.40 60.99
CA LYS A 272 -4.20 -63.34 61.34
C LYS A 272 -3.03 -63.14 60.35
N GLU A 273 -2.37 -64.21 59.93
CA GLU A 273 -1.23 -64.13 58.99
C GLU A 273 -1.64 -63.60 57.61
N VAL A 274 -2.85 -63.95 57.15
CA VAL A 274 -3.37 -63.54 55.84
C VAL A 274 -3.80 -62.07 55.89
N GLU A 275 -4.41 -61.65 56.99
CA GLU A 275 -4.82 -60.26 57.20
C GLU A 275 -3.60 -59.31 57.29
N GLU A 276 -2.54 -59.70 58.02
CA GLU A 276 -1.30 -58.92 58.08
C GLU A 276 -0.66 -58.77 56.70
N THR A 277 -0.62 -59.83 55.90
CA THR A 277 -0.05 -59.81 54.55
C THR A 277 -0.87 -58.91 53.61
N ALA A 278 -2.20 -58.99 53.68
CA ALA A 278 -3.12 -58.15 52.89
C ALA A 278 -3.00 -56.66 53.26
N GLN A 279 -2.86 -56.33 54.54
CA GLN A 279 -2.61 -54.96 54.98
C GLN A 279 -1.25 -54.43 54.51
N LYS A 280 -0.22 -55.28 54.49
CA LYS A 280 1.12 -54.93 54.03
C LYS A 280 1.12 -54.58 52.54
N GLU A 281 0.46 -55.37 51.71
CA GLU A 281 0.33 -55.07 50.28
C GLU A 281 -0.58 -53.87 50.01
N LEU A 282 -1.67 -53.67 50.77
CA LEU A 282 -2.47 -52.45 50.66
C LEU A 282 -1.63 -51.20 50.98
N SER A 283 -0.80 -51.25 52.04
CA SER A 283 0.10 -50.15 52.40
C SER A 283 1.16 -49.86 51.33
N ARG A 284 1.52 -50.89 50.55
CA ARG A 284 2.45 -50.77 49.43
C ARG A 284 1.76 -50.12 48.24
N LEU A 285 0.53 -50.54 47.95
CA LEU A 285 -0.34 -49.94 46.93
C LEU A 285 -0.59 -48.45 47.21
N GLU A 286 -0.88 -48.09 48.46
CA GLU A 286 -1.07 -46.70 48.93
C GLU A 286 0.15 -45.80 48.62
N LYS A 287 1.36 -46.35 48.67
CA LYS A 287 2.62 -45.61 48.42
C LYS A 287 3.02 -45.55 46.95
N MET A 288 2.45 -46.40 46.10
CA MET A 288 2.74 -46.44 44.67
C MET A 288 1.83 -45.51 43.88
N MET A 289 1.58 -44.28 44.38
CA MET A 289 0.73 -43.27 43.71
C MET A 289 0.82 -43.34 42.18
N PRO A 290 -0.31 -43.33 41.43
CA PRO A 290 -0.28 -43.31 39.97
C PRO A 290 0.33 -42.01 39.42
#